data_AF-A0A8J7URV4-F1
#
_entry.id   AF-A0A8J7URV4-F1
#
_cell.length_a   1.000
_cell.length_b   1.000
_cell.length_c   1.000
_cell.angle_alpha   90.00
_cell.angle_beta   90.00
_cell.angle_gamma   90.00
#
_symmetry.space_group_name_H-M   'P 1'
#
loop_
_entity.id
_entity.type
_entity.pdbx_description
1 polymer ?
#
loop_
_entity_poly.entity_id
_entity_poly.type
_entity_poly.pdbx_seq_one_letter_code
_entity_poly.pdbx_strand_id
1 'polypeptide(L)'
;MKKLLFFSFIIIFTLTYTIYPYITGVSDEHIIKEQLLTLGYPKTAYIISNGTLYYSDGRKAELTTPKYYSISAYDAYNKSIDYVNTEYGEYFGQTFNIDINTLDETPEYWTYKFIFGEGSNHVGYVTVNRYTGKVSLHALNEAS
;
A
#
# COMPACT_ATOMS: atom_id res chain seq x y z
N MET A 1 49.40 -4.82 12.34
CA MET A 1 48.58 -4.05 11.38
C MET A 1 47.57 -4.90 10.60
N LYS A 2 47.95 -6.00 9.93
CA LYS A 2 47.00 -6.84 9.13
C LYS A 2 45.79 -7.38 9.93
N LYS A 3 46.02 -7.86 11.16
CA LYS A 3 44.93 -8.36 12.03
C LYS A 3 43.94 -7.26 12.42
N LEU A 4 44.43 -6.05 12.67
CA LEU A 4 43.61 -4.90 13.12
C LEU A 4 42.76 -4.34 11.96
N LEU A 5 43.30 -4.33 10.74
CA LEU A 5 42.54 -4.04 9.51
C LEU A 5 41.49 -5.10 9.22
N PHE A 6 41.81 -6.38 9.44
CA PHE A 6 40.85 -7.48 9.29
C PHE A 6 39.69 -7.38 10.30
N PHE A 7 39.98 -7.07 11.57
CA PHE A 7 38.94 -6.83 12.58
C PHE A 7 38.10 -5.60 12.27
N SER A 8 38.70 -4.50 11.80
CA SER A 8 37.97 -3.33 11.32
C SER A 8 37.05 -3.66 10.14
N PHE A 9 37.52 -4.44 9.18
CA PHE A 9 36.71 -4.90 8.05
C PHE A 9 35.53 -5.76 8.51
N ILE A 10 35.74 -6.69 9.43
CA ILE A 10 34.66 -7.53 9.99
C ILE A 10 33.63 -6.67 10.72
N ILE A 11 34.06 -5.69 11.51
CA ILE A 11 33.14 -4.80 12.23
C ILE A 11 32.29 -4.00 11.25
N ILE A 12 32.91 -3.40 10.22
CA ILE A 12 32.19 -2.64 9.19
C ILE A 12 31.24 -3.55 8.42
N PHE A 13 31.67 -4.74 8.02
CA PHE A 13 30.86 -5.73 7.30
C PHE A 13 29.66 -6.23 8.13
N THR A 14 29.87 -6.44 9.43
CA THR A 14 28.80 -6.89 10.33
C THR A 14 27.79 -5.76 10.58
N LEU A 15 28.27 -4.52 10.70
CA LEU A 15 27.40 -3.34 10.81
C LEU A 15 26.59 -3.13 9.52
N THR A 16 27.20 -3.23 8.34
CA THR A 16 26.44 -3.10 7.09
C THR A 16 25.43 -4.23 6.92
N TYR A 17 25.79 -5.48 7.25
CA TYR A 17 24.90 -6.63 7.13
C TYR A 17 23.72 -6.60 8.12
N THR A 18 23.92 -6.08 9.33
CA THR A 18 22.84 -5.97 10.34
C THR A 18 21.90 -4.80 10.06
N ILE A 19 22.42 -3.70 9.53
CA ILE A 19 21.61 -2.53 9.19
C ILE A 19 20.89 -2.72 7.84
N TYR A 20 21.44 -3.53 6.93
CA TYR A 20 20.88 -3.73 5.59
C TYR A 20 19.40 -4.20 5.62
N PRO A 21 19.00 -5.24 6.36
CA PRO A 21 17.58 -5.63 6.48
C PRO A 21 16.68 -4.55 7.06
N TYR A 22 17.19 -3.73 7.98
CA TYR A 22 16.46 -2.61 8.59
C TYR A 22 16.27 -1.46 7.60
N ILE A 23 17.22 -1.26 6.69
CA ILE A 23 17.12 -0.30 5.58
C ILE A 23 16.27 -0.86 4.44
N THR A 24 16.33 -2.17 4.17
CA THR A 24 15.63 -2.83 3.05
C THR A 24 14.28 -3.41 3.43
N GLY A 25 13.82 -3.23 4.67
CA GLY A 25 12.42 -3.40 5.03
C GLY A 25 11.64 -2.35 4.24
N VAL A 26 11.19 -2.72 3.06
CA VAL A 26 10.43 -1.82 2.18
C VAL A 26 9.16 -1.46 2.94
N SER A 27 9.05 -0.21 3.37
CA SER A 27 7.88 0.23 4.12
C SER A 27 6.63 0.11 3.24
N ASP A 28 5.48 -0.13 3.86
CA ASP A 28 4.19 -0.16 3.17
C ASP A 28 3.97 1.11 2.32
N GLU A 29 4.40 2.25 2.84
CA GLU A 29 4.39 3.52 2.12
C GLU A 29 5.24 3.49 0.84
N HIS A 30 6.41 2.85 0.87
CA HIS A 30 7.25 2.69 -0.31
C HIS A 30 6.60 1.76 -1.34
N ILE A 31 6.01 0.64 -0.90
CA ILE A 31 5.30 -0.28 -1.81
C ILE A 31 4.13 0.45 -2.50
N ILE A 32 3.34 1.21 -1.74
CA ILE A 32 2.23 1.99 -2.31
C ILE A 32 2.73 3.07 -3.27
N LYS A 33 3.86 3.74 -2.98
CA LYS A 33 4.46 4.69 -3.91
C LYS A 33 4.85 4.03 -5.23
N GLU A 34 5.48 2.86 -5.19
CA GLU A 34 5.86 2.14 -6.41
C GLU A 34 4.60 1.71 -7.20
N GLN A 35 3.54 1.25 -6.54
CA GLN A 35 2.25 0.95 -7.20
C GLN A 35 1.56 2.20 -7.77
N LEU A 36 1.64 3.35 -7.09
CA LEU A 36 1.13 4.60 -7.64
C LEU A 36 1.87 5.01 -8.92
N LEU A 37 3.19 4.78 -8.99
CA LEU A 37 3.97 5.04 -10.21
C LEU A 37 3.51 4.17 -11.38
N THR A 38 3.18 2.90 -11.15
CA THR A 38 2.67 2.00 -12.20
C THR A 38 1.28 2.40 -12.68
N LEU A 39 0.45 2.99 -11.79
CA LEU A 39 -0.86 3.57 -12.11
C LEU A 39 -0.78 4.96 -12.78
N GLY A 40 0.42 5.46 -13.06
CA GLY A 40 0.64 6.73 -13.76
C GLY A 40 0.63 7.96 -12.86
N TYR A 41 0.64 7.78 -11.54
CA TYR A 41 0.84 8.90 -10.63
C TYR A 41 2.30 9.33 -10.62
N PRO A 42 2.57 10.62 -10.41
CA PRO A 42 3.93 11.11 -10.44
C PRO A 42 4.66 11.07 -9.11
N LYS A 43 6.00 11.13 -9.17
CA LYS A 43 6.84 11.28 -7.95
C LYS A 43 6.58 12.60 -7.20
N THR A 44 6.20 13.64 -7.92
CA THR A 44 5.84 14.96 -7.39
C THR A 44 4.56 15.44 -8.05
N ALA A 45 3.74 16.22 -7.34
CA ALA A 45 2.46 16.68 -7.90
C ALA A 45 2.64 17.52 -9.18
N TYR A 46 1.88 17.23 -10.24
CA TYR A 46 1.84 18.03 -11.46
C TYR A 46 0.51 17.95 -12.21
N ILE A 47 0.26 18.93 -13.08
CA ILE A 47 -0.94 19.05 -13.90
C ILE A 47 -0.81 18.17 -15.16
N ILE A 48 -1.84 17.38 -15.46
CA ILE A 48 -1.93 16.59 -16.69
C ILE A 48 -2.88 17.27 -17.70
N SER A 49 -2.64 17.03 -18.99
CA SER A 49 -3.57 17.36 -20.08
C SER A 49 -4.97 16.87 -19.72
N ASN A 50 -5.95 17.78 -19.68
CA ASN A 50 -7.32 17.65 -19.14
C ASN A 50 -7.57 18.37 -17.80
N GLY A 51 -6.62 19.19 -17.32
CA GLY A 51 -6.85 20.05 -16.16
C GLY A 51 -7.06 19.27 -14.87
N THR A 52 -6.51 18.06 -14.78
CA THR A 52 -6.50 17.26 -13.56
C THR A 52 -5.10 17.30 -12.95
N LEU A 53 -5.03 17.66 -11.68
CA LEU A 53 -3.82 17.63 -10.87
C LEU A 53 -3.70 16.27 -10.19
N TYR A 54 -2.59 15.58 -10.43
CA TYR A 54 -2.27 14.30 -9.81
C TYR A 54 -1.22 14.52 -8.72
N TYR A 55 -1.50 14.02 -7.53
CA TYR A 55 -0.60 14.10 -6.39
C TYR A 55 0.17 12.78 -6.24
N SER A 56 1.38 12.85 -5.71
CA SER A 56 2.25 11.69 -5.50
C SER A 56 1.76 10.71 -4.42
N ASP A 57 0.75 11.11 -3.65
CA ASP A 57 0.07 10.28 -2.66
C ASP A 57 -1.19 9.59 -3.20
N GLY A 58 -1.48 9.73 -4.51
CA GLY A 58 -2.64 9.13 -5.15
C GLY A 58 -3.88 10.03 -5.22
N ARG A 59 -3.88 11.20 -4.58
CA ARG A 59 -5.02 12.12 -4.67
C ARG A 59 -5.12 12.75 -6.06
N LYS A 60 -6.34 13.12 -6.48
CA LYS A 60 -6.61 13.84 -7.73
C LYS A 60 -7.43 15.10 -7.45
N ALA A 61 -7.22 16.15 -8.24
CA ALA A 61 -8.06 17.34 -8.24
C ALA A 61 -8.41 17.78 -9.67
N GLU A 62 -9.69 17.92 -9.98
CA GLU A 62 -10.13 18.52 -11.24
C GLU A 62 -10.16 20.04 -11.12
N LEU A 63 -9.53 20.77 -12.06
CA LEU A 63 -9.46 22.23 -12.02
C LEU A 63 -10.71 22.92 -12.58
N THR A 64 -11.46 22.25 -13.45
CA THR A 64 -12.68 22.78 -14.08
C THR A 64 -13.86 22.83 -13.12
N THR A 65 -13.99 21.82 -12.27
CA THR A 65 -14.92 21.76 -11.13
C THR A 65 -14.10 21.28 -9.95
N PRO A 66 -13.55 22.18 -9.10
CA PRO A 66 -12.66 21.85 -7.98
C PRO A 66 -13.24 20.74 -7.11
N LYS A 67 -12.90 19.49 -7.45
CA LYS A 67 -13.33 18.28 -6.77
C LYS A 67 -12.09 17.52 -6.43
N TYR A 68 -11.96 17.22 -5.15
CA TYR A 68 -10.76 16.65 -4.57
C TYR A 68 -11.05 15.30 -3.96
N TYR A 69 -10.12 14.36 -4.16
CA TYR A 69 -10.15 13.09 -3.46
C TYR A 69 -9.49 13.27 -2.09
N SER A 70 -10.29 13.23 -1.04
CA SER A 70 -9.83 13.47 0.33
C SER A 70 -8.93 12.36 0.87
N ILE A 71 -9.04 11.14 0.32
CA ILE A 71 -8.35 9.95 0.84
C ILE A 71 -7.22 9.55 -0.12
N SER A 72 -5.98 9.52 0.40
CA SER A 72 -4.81 9.01 -0.32
C SER A 72 -4.83 7.49 -0.42
N ALA A 73 -4.02 6.91 -1.31
CA ALA A 73 -3.89 5.45 -1.37
C ALA A 73 -3.29 4.88 -0.08
N TYR A 74 -2.39 5.60 0.59
CA TYR A 74 -1.84 5.15 1.86
C TYR A 74 -2.88 5.16 2.99
N ASP A 75 -3.69 6.22 3.07
CA ASP A 75 -4.78 6.31 4.05
C ASP A 75 -5.84 5.22 3.80
N ALA A 76 -6.13 4.92 2.55
CA ALA A 76 -7.06 3.86 2.17
C ALA A 76 -6.55 2.47 2.59
N TYR A 77 -5.26 2.22 2.44
CA TYR A 77 -4.65 0.97 2.90
C TYR A 77 -4.76 0.83 4.43
N ASN A 78 -4.40 1.87 5.19
CA ASN A 78 -4.52 1.84 6.66
C ASN A 78 -5.98 1.61 7.10
N LYS A 79 -6.94 2.29 6.47
CA LYS A 79 -8.37 2.07 6.72
C LYS A 79 -8.82 0.64 6.40
N SER A 80 -8.26 0.04 5.36
CA SER A 80 -8.57 -1.34 4.96
C SER A 80 -8.06 -2.33 6.00
N ILE A 81 -6.83 -2.13 6.50
CA ILE A 81 -6.27 -2.93 7.60
C ILE A 81 -7.14 -2.82 8.85
N ASP A 82 -7.44 -1.59 9.28
CA ASP A 82 -8.23 -1.35 10.48
C ASP A 82 -9.61 -2.01 10.39
N TYR A 83 -10.27 -1.89 9.24
CA TYR A 83 -11.55 -2.54 8.98
C TYR A 83 -11.44 -4.07 9.07
N VAL A 84 -10.46 -4.67 8.40
CA VAL A 84 -10.28 -6.12 8.38
C VAL A 84 -9.99 -6.67 9.77
N ASN A 85 -9.09 -6.02 10.51
CA ASN A 85 -8.72 -6.42 11.87
C ASN A 85 -9.92 -6.31 12.83
N THR A 86 -10.77 -5.30 12.64
CA THR A 86 -11.95 -5.08 13.49
C THR A 86 -13.07 -6.08 13.19
N GLU A 87 -13.34 -6.34 11.91
CA GLU A 87 -14.52 -7.13 11.50
C GLU A 87 -14.26 -8.64 11.43
N TYR A 88 -13.04 -9.06 11.05
CA TYR A 88 -12.74 -10.47 10.78
C TYR A 88 -11.74 -11.08 11.76
N GLY A 89 -10.83 -10.27 12.32
CA GLY A 89 -9.85 -10.71 13.30
C GLY A 89 -9.07 -11.96 12.87
N GLU A 90 -8.90 -12.90 13.81
CA GLU A 90 -8.23 -14.18 13.59
C GLU A 90 -9.26 -15.31 13.53
N TYR A 91 -9.14 -16.18 12.51
CA TYR A 91 -10.02 -17.32 12.29
C TYR A 91 -9.19 -18.59 12.08
N PHE A 92 -9.41 -19.62 12.91
CA PHE A 92 -8.64 -20.88 12.90
C PHE A 92 -7.10 -20.71 12.95
N GLY A 93 -6.60 -19.74 13.72
CA GLY A 93 -5.15 -19.52 13.82
C GLY A 93 -4.55 -18.74 12.63
N GLN A 94 -5.39 -18.25 11.72
CA GLN A 94 -5.00 -17.50 10.53
C GLN A 94 -5.68 -16.13 10.52
N THR A 95 -4.96 -15.11 10.08
CA THR A 95 -5.48 -13.75 9.98
C THR A 95 -5.92 -13.44 8.56
N PHE A 96 -6.95 -12.62 8.46
CA PHE A 96 -7.26 -11.95 7.21
C PHE A 96 -6.33 -10.75 7.03
N ASN A 97 -5.82 -10.55 5.82
CA ASN A 97 -4.89 -9.46 5.51
C ASN A 97 -5.27 -8.75 4.21
N ILE A 98 -4.62 -7.61 4.00
CA ILE A 98 -4.70 -6.83 2.75
C ILE A 98 -3.39 -7.03 1.99
N ASP A 99 -3.47 -7.44 0.73
CA ASP A 99 -2.28 -7.50 -0.13
C ASP A 99 -1.97 -6.12 -0.70
N ILE A 100 -1.00 -5.44 -0.10
CA ILE A 100 -0.56 -4.10 -0.49
C ILE A 100 -0.04 -4.02 -1.94
N ASN A 101 0.45 -5.13 -2.50
CA ASN A 101 0.98 -5.17 -3.87
C ASN A 101 -0.11 -5.18 -4.94
N THR A 102 -1.38 -5.17 -4.52
CA THR A 102 -2.54 -5.29 -5.40
C THR A 102 -3.38 -4.01 -5.45
N LEU A 103 -2.78 -2.88 -5.05
CA LEU A 103 -3.38 -1.56 -5.18
C LEU A 103 -3.87 -1.35 -6.61
N ASP A 104 -5.16 -1.08 -6.75
CA ASP A 104 -5.80 -0.73 -8.00
C ASP A 104 -6.78 0.44 -7.80
N GLU A 105 -7.24 1.01 -8.91
CA GLU A 105 -8.14 2.14 -8.90
C GLU A 105 -9.35 2.09 -9.82
N THR A 106 -10.44 2.62 -9.27
CA THR A 106 -11.60 3.09 -10.04
C THR A 106 -11.80 4.59 -9.80
N PRO A 107 -12.65 5.27 -10.57
CA PRO A 107 -12.93 6.70 -10.36
C PRO A 107 -13.38 7.04 -8.93
N GLU A 108 -14.01 6.11 -8.22
CA GLU A 108 -14.58 6.33 -6.89
C GLU A 108 -13.85 5.60 -5.77
N TYR A 109 -13.06 4.56 -6.06
CA TYR A 109 -12.50 3.67 -5.04
C TYR A 109 -11.00 3.41 -5.21
N TRP A 110 -10.35 3.22 -4.08
CA TRP A 110 -9.11 2.44 -3.96
C TRP A 110 -9.48 0.99 -3.70
N THR A 111 -8.78 0.06 -4.35
CA THR A 111 -9.08 -1.37 -4.24
C THR A 111 -7.83 -2.15 -3.88
N TYR A 112 -7.97 -3.11 -2.97
CA TYR A 112 -6.93 -4.06 -2.59
C TYR A 112 -7.52 -5.46 -2.54
N LYS A 113 -6.71 -6.49 -2.81
CA LYS A 113 -7.09 -7.88 -2.55
C LYS A 113 -7.14 -8.15 -1.06
N PHE A 114 -8.23 -8.77 -0.66
CA PHE A 114 -8.46 -9.36 0.64
C PHE A 114 -7.98 -10.82 0.60
N ILE A 115 -7.09 -11.19 1.51
CA ILE A 115 -6.46 -12.51 1.55
C ILE A 115 -6.65 -13.17 2.92
N PHE A 116 -6.69 -14.50 2.93
CA PHE A 116 -6.79 -15.31 4.15
C PHE A 116 -5.53 -16.14 4.38
N GLY A 117 -4.90 -15.98 5.55
CA GLY A 117 -3.69 -16.71 5.95
C GLY A 117 -2.40 -16.13 5.38
N GLU A 118 -1.30 -16.86 5.59
CA GLU A 118 0.02 -16.54 5.00
C GLU A 118 0.07 -17.04 3.54
N GLY A 119 -0.49 -16.27 2.61
CA GLY A 119 -0.43 -16.63 1.19
C GLY A 119 -1.33 -15.81 0.28
N SER A 120 -1.47 -16.28 -0.96
CA SER A 120 -2.26 -15.65 -2.04
C SER A 120 -3.71 -16.15 -2.12
N ASN A 121 -4.26 -16.65 -1.01
CA ASN A 121 -5.65 -17.11 -0.93
C ASN A 121 -6.58 -15.90 -0.96
N HIS A 122 -6.78 -15.39 -2.17
CA HIS A 122 -7.63 -14.26 -2.46
C HIS A 122 -9.09 -14.66 -2.22
N VAL A 123 -9.72 -13.98 -1.27
CA VAL A 123 -11.08 -14.26 -0.81
C VAL A 123 -12.04 -13.12 -1.17
N GLY A 124 -11.53 -11.99 -1.67
CA GLY A 124 -12.34 -10.85 -2.07
C GLY A 124 -11.54 -9.58 -2.28
N TYR A 125 -12.24 -8.47 -2.39
CA TYR A 125 -11.65 -7.15 -2.53
C TYR A 125 -12.13 -6.25 -1.40
N VAL A 126 -11.20 -5.52 -0.79
CA VAL A 126 -11.55 -4.37 0.05
C VAL A 126 -11.48 -3.12 -0.82
N THR A 127 -12.56 -2.36 -0.79
CA THR A 127 -12.68 -1.08 -1.51
C THR A 127 -12.84 0.05 -0.52
N VAL A 128 -12.18 1.18 -0.78
CA VAL A 128 -12.28 2.40 0.04
C VAL A 128 -12.70 3.55 -0.83
N ASN A 129 -13.83 4.17 -0.50
CA ASN A 129 -14.34 5.31 -1.23
C ASN A 129 -13.39 6.52 -1.08
N ARG A 130 -12.94 7.07 -2.20
CA ARG A 130 -11.93 8.14 -2.28
C ARG A 130 -12.39 9.49 -1.69
N TYR A 131 -13.70 9.69 -1.58
CA TYR A 131 -14.29 10.94 -1.09
C TYR A 131 -14.66 10.85 0.39
N THR A 132 -15.20 9.71 0.82
CA THR A 132 -15.77 9.55 2.17
C THR A 132 -14.87 8.72 3.09
N GLY A 133 -13.94 7.93 2.56
CA GLY A 133 -13.16 6.98 3.31
C GLY A 133 -13.95 5.78 3.81
N LYS A 134 -15.20 5.60 3.35
CA LYS A 134 -16.02 4.43 3.68
C LYS A 134 -15.38 3.17 3.08
N VAL A 135 -15.20 2.16 3.92
CA VAL A 135 -14.65 0.85 3.54
C VAL A 135 -15.79 -0.11 3.20
N SER A 136 -15.60 -1.00 2.24
CA SER A 136 -16.57 -2.04 1.87
C SER A 136 -15.86 -3.28 1.36
N LEU A 137 -16.26 -4.46 1.85
CA LEU A 137 -15.74 -5.74 1.40
C LEU A 137 -16.65 -6.35 0.33
N HIS A 138 -16.02 -6.85 -0.74
CA HIS A 138 -16.65 -7.61 -1.80
C HIS A 138 -16.02 -9.00 -1.80
N ALA A 139 -16.60 -9.94 -1.06
CA ALA A 139 -16.14 -11.32 -1.07
C ALA A 139 -16.31 -11.91 -2.47
N LEU A 140 -15.38 -12.76 -2.89
CA LEU A 140 -15.62 -13.67 -4.00
C LEU A 140 -16.70 -14.63 -3.49
N ASN A 141 -17.93 -14.48 -3.98
CA ASN A 141 -19.00 -15.42 -3.65
C ASN A 141 -18.46 -16.85 -3.81
N GLU A 142 -18.53 -17.63 -2.74
CA GLU A 142 -18.40 -19.08 -2.85
C GLU A 142 -19.37 -19.53 -3.93
N ALA A 143 -18.85 -20.24 -4.93
CA ALA A 143 -19.68 -20.95 -5.88
C ALA A 143 -20.67 -21.81 -5.06
N SER A 144 -21.95 -21.55 -5.30
CA SER A 144 -23.10 -22.38 -4.96
C SER A 144 -22.83 -23.88 -5.02
#